data_AF-A0AAC9HRI0-F1
#
_entry.id   AF-A0AAC9HRI0-F1
#
_cell.length_a   1.000
_cell.length_b   1.000
_cell.length_c   1.000
_cell.angle_alpha   90.00
_cell.angle_beta   90.00
_cell.angle_gamma   90.00
#
_symmetry.space_group_name_H-M   'P 1'
#
loop_
_entity.id
_entity.type
_entity.pdbx_description
1 polymer ?
#
loop_
_entity_poly.entity_id
_entity_poly.type
_entity_poly.pdbx_seq_one_letter_code
_entity_poly.pdbx_strand_id
1 'polypeptide(L)'
;MTDHISDQPLLIEQDVCPPVGLFLDRHQVFVDAGQPIPKPGDRLKALCGLPITIGPPPTEVLPGIPATHAADCPECRAVLAPAEEATSVPSAPVRLFVRSRGAIDVHIVPAITTASGPLISLCGRSFTVDDDLEHLTSASGAPCVPCLLRSLWVAGSGRVLPGHRPRFTIDRVSARWKIGRSHRPGPRSGAAATTRHRR
;
A
#
# COMPACT_ATOMS: atom_id res chain seq x y z
N MET A 1 -35.01 12.33 35.60
CA MET A 1 -33.65 12.67 35.13
C MET A 1 -33.82 13.69 34.03
N THR A 2 -33.42 14.93 34.26
CA THR A 2 -33.50 15.98 33.24
C THR A 2 -32.37 15.76 32.24
N ASP A 3 -32.65 15.75 30.95
CA ASP A 3 -31.62 15.70 29.93
C ASP A 3 -30.95 17.07 29.83
N HIS A 4 -29.63 17.10 29.98
CA HIS A 4 -28.86 18.32 29.76
C HIS A 4 -28.74 18.54 28.26
N ILE A 5 -29.21 19.69 27.78
CA ILE A 5 -29.15 20.08 26.38
C ILE A 5 -27.89 20.91 26.16
N SER A 6 -27.20 20.66 25.05
CA SER A 6 -26.03 21.44 24.65
C SER A 6 -26.46 22.83 24.18
N ASP A 7 -25.87 23.88 24.73
CA ASP A 7 -26.10 25.26 24.34
C ASP A 7 -25.23 25.69 23.14
N GLN A 8 -24.11 24.98 22.91
CA GLN A 8 -23.19 25.17 21.79
C GLN A 8 -22.85 23.82 21.14
N PRO A 9 -22.29 23.80 19.93
CA PRO A 9 -21.76 22.57 19.37
C PRO A 9 -20.62 22.02 20.23
N LEU A 10 -20.66 20.72 20.54
CA LEU A 10 -19.65 20.04 21.34
C LEU A 10 -18.99 18.93 20.53
N LEU A 11 -17.71 18.74 20.78
CA LEU A 11 -16.93 17.61 20.28
C LEU A 11 -16.51 16.76 21.48
N ILE A 12 -17.00 15.53 21.53
CA ILE A 12 -16.75 14.59 22.62
C ILE A 12 -15.72 13.56 22.14
N GLU A 13 -14.64 13.37 22.89
CA GLU A 13 -13.65 12.33 22.65
C GLU A 13 -14.03 11.05 23.40
N GLN A 14 -13.90 9.90 22.74
CA GLN A 14 -14.13 8.58 23.32
C GLN A 14 -13.06 7.62 22.84
N ASP A 15 -12.28 7.10 23.79
CA ASP A 15 -11.28 6.07 23.51
C ASP A 15 -11.96 4.69 23.46
N VAL A 16 -11.60 3.88 22.47
CA VAL A 16 -12.09 2.51 22.27
C VAL A 16 -10.94 1.56 21.94
N CYS A 17 -11.11 0.26 22.20
CA CYS A 17 -10.13 -0.73 21.79
C CYS A 17 -10.09 -0.85 20.26
N PRO A 18 -8.91 -0.80 19.63
CA PRO A 18 -8.81 -0.99 18.19
C PRO A 18 -9.13 -2.45 17.82
N PRO A 19 -9.55 -2.72 16.58
CA PRO A 19 -9.67 -4.09 16.09
C PRO A 19 -8.30 -4.80 16.03
N VAL A 20 -7.23 -4.04 15.81
CA VAL A 20 -5.84 -4.49 15.82
C VAL A 20 -4.94 -3.39 16.36
N GLY A 21 -4.05 -3.72 17.30
CA GLY A 21 -3.08 -2.76 17.84
C GLY A 21 -2.98 -2.78 19.37
N LEU A 22 -2.11 -1.92 19.90
CA LEU A 22 -1.86 -1.77 21.34
C LEU A 22 -2.23 -0.38 21.88
N PHE A 23 -2.65 0.53 21.00
CA PHE A 23 -3.07 1.89 21.35
C PHE A 23 -4.59 1.96 21.25
N LEU A 24 -5.24 2.61 22.22
CA LEU A 24 -6.67 2.91 22.07
C LEU A 24 -6.88 3.85 20.88
N ASP A 25 -7.94 3.62 20.13
CA ASP A 25 -8.38 4.55 19.09
C ASP A 25 -9.28 5.61 19.72
N ARG A 26 -8.89 6.88 19.62
CA ARG A 26 -9.67 8.01 20.09
C ARG A 26 -10.60 8.49 18.99
N HIS A 27 -11.88 8.23 19.15
CA HIS A 27 -12.92 8.68 18.24
C HIS A 27 -13.58 9.95 18.76
N GLN A 28 -14.13 10.73 17.83
CA GLN A 28 -14.81 11.98 18.14
C GLN A 28 -16.28 11.89 17.75
N VAL A 29 -17.17 12.36 18.63
CA VAL A 29 -18.61 12.49 18.41
C VAL A 29 -18.96 13.97 18.42
N PHE A 30 -19.70 14.41 17.40
CA PHE A 30 -20.18 15.77 17.33
C PHE A 30 -21.62 15.85 17.84
N VAL A 31 -21.88 16.82 18.72
CA VAL A 31 -23.20 17.10 19.29
C VAL A 31 -23.57 18.53 18.91
N ASP A 32 -24.60 18.68 18.08
CA ASP A 32 -25.09 19.99 17.66
C ASP A 32 -25.67 20.79 18.84
N ALA A 33 -25.67 22.11 18.72
CA ALA A 33 -26.41 22.97 19.64
C ALA A 33 -27.91 22.59 19.63
N GLY A 34 -28.52 22.52 20.82
CA GLY A 34 -29.90 22.09 21.00
C GLY A 34 -30.09 20.57 21.09
N GLN A 35 -29.05 19.76 20.91
CA GLN A 35 -29.12 18.31 21.10
C GLN A 35 -28.80 17.91 22.56
N PRO A 36 -29.34 16.76 23.03
CA PRO A 36 -29.01 16.25 24.35
C PRO A 36 -27.53 15.86 24.43
N ILE A 37 -26.88 16.24 25.53
CA ILE A 37 -25.51 15.83 25.83
C ILE A 37 -25.52 14.32 26.16
N PRO A 38 -24.73 13.51 25.44
CA PRO A 38 -24.63 12.07 25.68
C PRO A 38 -24.24 11.71 27.10
N LYS A 39 -24.86 10.66 27.63
CA LYS A 39 -24.60 10.08 28.95
C LYS A 39 -23.78 8.79 28.81
N PRO A 40 -23.05 8.40 29.87
CA PRO A 40 -22.41 7.09 29.90
C PRO A 40 -23.41 5.95 29.64
N GLY A 41 -23.07 5.06 28.71
CA GLY A 41 -23.92 3.98 28.22
C GLY A 41 -24.63 4.30 26.90
N ASP A 42 -24.71 5.57 26.49
CA ASP A 42 -25.33 5.93 25.23
C ASP A 42 -24.52 5.42 24.04
N ARG A 43 -25.23 4.91 23.02
CA ARG A 43 -24.62 4.44 21.77
C ARG A 43 -24.79 5.48 20.68
N LEU A 44 -23.67 5.92 20.13
CA LEU A 44 -23.62 7.00 19.14
C LEU A 44 -22.70 6.62 17.99
N LYS A 45 -22.77 7.38 16.90
CA LYS A 45 -21.82 7.28 15.80
C LYS A 45 -20.75 8.35 15.97
N ALA A 46 -19.49 7.94 15.88
CA ALA A 46 -18.37 8.85 15.73
C ALA A 46 -18.38 9.52 14.35
N LEU A 47 -17.56 10.56 14.17
CA LEU A 47 -17.39 11.26 12.89
C LEU A 47 -16.97 10.34 11.74
N CYS A 48 -16.16 9.31 12.03
CA CYS A 48 -15.78 8.26 11.08
C CYS A 48 -16.92 7.26 10.75
N GLY A 49 -18.06 7.36 11.43
CA GLY A 49 -19.21 6.46 11.27
C GLY A 49 -19.18 5.22 12.17
N LEU A 50 -18.09 4.98 12.90
CA LEU A 50 -17.99 3.85 13.83
C LEU A 50 -19.01 4.02 14.99
N PRO A 51 -19.83 2.99 15.30
CA PRO A 51 -20.67 3.01 16.48
C PRO A 51 -19.83 2.84 17.75
N ILE A 52 -19.95 3.76 18.69
CA ILE A 52 -19.24 3.75 19.96
C ILE A 52 -20.22 3.87 21.13
N THR A 53 -19.79 3.42 22.32
CA THR A 53 -20.54 3.60 23.56
C THR A 53 -19.82 4.64 24.40
N ILE A 54 -20.53 5.67 24.86
CA ILE A 54 -19.97 6.70 25.73
C ILE A 54 -19.68 6.11 27.10
N GLY A 55 -18.49 6.34 27.64
CA GLY A 55 -18.11 5.78 28.92
C GLY A 55 -16.64 6.00 29.27
N PRO A 56 -16.20 5.48 30.42
CA PRO A 56 -14.79 5.52 30.79
C PRO A 56 -13.94 4.79 29.73
N PRO A 57 -12.69 5.23 29.51
CA PRO A 57 -11.79 4.54 28.60
C PRO A 57 -11.53 3.10 29.08
N PRO A 58 -11.31 2.14 28.16
CA PRO A 58 -10.91 0.79 28.53
C PRO A 58 -9.62 0.79 29.35
N THR A 59 -9.56 -0.05 30.39
CA THR A 59 -8.36 -0.20 31.22
C THR A 59 -7.31 -1.13 30.59
N GLU A 60 -7.74 -2.02 29.70
CA GLU A 60 -6.90 -3.00 28.99
C GLU A 60 -7.25 -3.01 27.51
N VAL A 61 -6.24 -3.08 26.65
CA VAL A 61 -6.43 -3.23 25.18
C VAL A 61 -6.60 -4.69 24.77
N LEU A 62 -5.97 -5.59 25.53
CA LEU A 62 -6.02 -7.05 25.42
C LEU A 62 -5.90 -7.62 26.83
N PRO A 63 -6.36 -8.87 27.09
CA PRO A 63 -6.29 -9.46 28.42
C PRO A 63 -4.86 -9.41 29.00
N GLY A 64 -4.71 -8.69 30.13
CA GLY A 64 -3.42 -8.51 30.82
C GLY A 64 -2.47 -7.49 30.20
N ILE A 65 -2.89 -6.77 29.15
CA ILE A 65 -2.12 -5.67 28.54
C ILE A 65 -2.81 -4.34 28.88
N PRO A 66 -2.22 -3.52 29.75
CA PRO A 66 -2.84 -2.26 30.19
C PRO A 66 -2.91 -1.25 29.04
N ALA A 67 -4.06 -0.60 28.92
CA ALA A 67 -4.28 0.48 27.97
C ALA A 67 -3.63 1.77 28.50
N THR A 68 -2.37 1.96 28.15
CA THR A 68 -1.55 3.07 28.67
C THR A 68 -1.49 4.26 27.71
N HIS A 69 -1.92 4.09 26.46
CA HIS A 69 -1.78 5.08 25.42
C HIS A 69 -3.01 5.07 24.50
N ALA A 70 -3.34 6.24 23.96
CA ALA A 70 -4.37 6.44 22.94
C ALA A 70 -3.78 7.21 21.74
N ALA A 71 -4.34 6.98 20.57
CA ALA A 71 -4.02 7.69 19.33
C ALA A 71 -5.31 8.17 18.67
N ASP A 72 -5.28 9.34 18.04
CA ASP A 72 -6.44 9.87 17.32
C ASP A 72 -6.83 8.95 16.16
N CYS A 73 -8.12 8.62 16.06
CA CYS A 73 -8.65 7.90 14.91
C CYS A 73 -8.34 8.69 13.63
N PRO A 74 -7.60 8.11 12.65
CA PRO A 74 -7.16 8.83 11.47
C PRO A 74 -8.33 9.35 10.62
N GLU A 75 -9.46 8.64 10.64
CA GLU A 75 -10.67 9.02 9.91
C GLU A 75 -11.40 10.19 10.59
N CYS A 76 -11.56 10.17 11.92
CA CYS A 76 -12.08 11.32 12.66
C CYS A 76 -11.20 12.56 12.45
N ARG A 77 -9.88 12.39 12.50
CA ARG A 77 -8.91 13.47 12.24
C ARG A 77 -9.05 14.02 10.82
N ALA A 78 -9.31 13.17 9.83
CA ALA A 78 -9.50 13.60 8.45
C ALA A 78 -10.78 14.44 8.25
N VAL A 79 -11.85 14.13 8.99
CA VAL A 79 -13.10 14.91 8.97
C VAL A 79 -12.92 16.29 9.61
N LEU A 80 -12.16 16.36 10.72
CA LEU A 80 -11.92 17.63 11.42
C LEU A 80 -10.79 18.48 10.86
N ALA A 81 -9.92 17.89 10.04
CA ALA A 81 -8.85 18.64 9.41
C ALA A 81 -9.50 19.83 8.68
N PRO A 82 -9.05 21.08 8.94
CA PRO A 82 -9.57 22.22 8.23
C PRO A 82 -9.44 21.92 6.73
N ALA A 83 -10.46 22.30 5.97
CA ALA A 83 -10.36 22.41 4.53
C ALA A 83 -9.39 23.58 4.22
N GLU A 84 -8.13 23.47 4.65
CA GLU A 84 -7.05 24.16 3.97
C GLU A 84 -7.17 23.71 2.52
N GLU A 85 -7.45 24.71 1.67
CA GLU A 85 -7.57 24.67 0.23
C GLU A 85 -7.28 23.29 -0.31
N ALA A 86 -8.29 22.63 -0.90
CA ALA A 86 -8.16 21.40 -1.68
C ALA A 86 -6.81 21.39 -2.40
N THR A 87 -5.79 20.93 -1.68
CA THR A 87 -4.45 20.79 -2.17
C THR A 87 -4.70 19.59 -3.00
N SER A 88 -4.84 19.85 -4.30
CA SER A 88 -4.99 18.83 -5.32
C SER A 88 -4.19 17.66 -4.82
N VAL A 89 -4.90 16.60 -4.38
CA VAL A 89 -4.24 15.35 -4.01
C VAL A 89 -3.28 15.15 -5.15
N PRO A 90 -1.94 15.18 -4.95
CA PRO A 90 -1.04 15.08 -6.08
C PRO A 90 -1.44 13.76 -6.70
N SER A 91 -2.14 13.85 -7.84
CA SER A 91 -2.84 12.72 -8.45
C SER A 91 -1.80 11.63 -8.47
N ALA A 92 -2.05 10.56 -7.71
CA ALA A 92 -1.03 9.56 -7.40
C ALA A 92 -0.29 9.30 -8.71
N PRO A 93 1.04 9.53 -8.75
CA PRO A 93 1.74 9.74 -10.01
C PRO A 93 1.33 8.62 -10.95
N VAL A 94 0.69 8.96 -12.07
CA VAL A 94 0.13 7.94 -12.96
C VAL A 94 1.27 7.00 -13.30
N ARG A 95 1.07 5.71 -13.06
CA ARG A 95 2.09 4.67 -13.24
C ARG A 95 1.63 3.76 -14.37
N LEU A 96 2.51 3.55 -15.33
CA LEU A 96 2.33 2.55 -16.36
C LEU A 96 3.05 1.27 -15.89
N PHE A 97 2.37 0.14 -16.01
CA PHE A 97 2.93 -1.19 -15.73
C PHE A 97 3.17 -1.86 -17.07
N VAL A 98 4.44 -2.01 -17.45
CA VAL A 98 4.83 -2.50 -18.78
C VAL A 98 5.74 -3.71 -18.67
N ARG A 99 5.62 -4.63 -19.62
CA ARG A 99 6.58 -5.71 -19.83
C ARG A 99 6.78 -5.92 -21.32
N SER A 100 7.92 -6.49 -21.71
CA SER A 100 8.06 -7.04 -23.06
C SER A 100 7.13 -8.25 -23.19
N ARG A 101 6.49 -8.44 -24.35
CA ARG A 101 5.59 -9.57 -24.58
C ARG A 101 6.33 -10.90 -24.34
N GLY A 102 5.74 -11.77 -23.52
CA GLY A 102 6.34 -13.04 -23.10
C GLY A 102 7.31 -12.95 -21.92
N ALA A 103 7.62 -11.76 -21.41
CA ALA A 103 8.41 -11.60 -20.19
C ALA A 103 7.55 -11.79 -18.93
N ILE A 104 8.21 -12.20 -17.83
CA ILE A 104 7.55 -12.35 -16.52
C ILE A 104 7.57 -11.01 -15.76
N ASP A 105 8.67 -10.29 -15.83
CA ASP A 105 8.91 -9.10 -15.03
C ASP A 105 8.16 -7.87 -15.54
N VAL A 106 7.39 -7.25 -14.65
CA VAL A 106 6.64 -6.02 -14.88
C VAL A 106 7.41 -4.82 -14.35
N HIS A 107 7.62 -3.84 -15.21
CA HIS A 107 8.33 -2.60 -14.91
C HIS A 107 7.35 -1.46 -14.69
N ILE A 108 7.65 -0.63 -13.69
CA ILE A 108 6.83 0.53 -13.34
C ILE A 108 7.47 1.75 -14.01
N VAL A 109 6.72 2.42 -14.87
CA VAL A 109 7.14 3.66 -15.55
C VAL A 109 6.31 4.82 -14.97
N PRO A 110 6.93 5.88 -14.44
CA PRO A 110 6.21 7.08 -14.04
C PRO A 110 5.73 7.85 -15.27
N ALA A 111 4.46 8.22 -15.34
CA ALA A 111 3.83 8.88 -16.49
C ALA A 111 4.27 10.35 -16.71
N ILE A 112 5.33 10.80 -16.03
CA ILE A 112 5.94 12.13 -16.24
C ILE A 112 6.80 12.15 -17.51
N THR A 113 6.98 11.00 -18.19
CA THR A 113 7.66 10.93 -19.49
C THR A 113 6.76 11.53 -20.57
N THR A 114 7.05 12.79 -20.95
CA THR A 114 6.43 13.51 -22.06
C THR A 114 6.52 12.73 -23.38
N ALA A 115 5.48 12.88 -24.19
CA ALA A 115 5.02 11.98 -25.26
C ALA A 115 5.91 11.80 -26.52
N SER A 116 7.24 11.78 -26.39
CA SER A 116 8.12 11.50 -27.55
C SER A 116 9.48 10.89 -27.19
N GLY A 117 9.70 10.46 -25.94
CA GLY A 117 10.95 9.85 -25.48
C GLY A 117 10.80 8.39 -25.08
N PRO A 118 11.93 7.66 -24.88
CA PRO A 118 11.88 6.32 -24.35
C PRO A 118 11.20 6.30 -22.97
N LEU A 119 10.36 5.29 -22.73
CA LEU A 119 9.75 5.03 -21.43
C LEU A 119 10.83 4.51 -20.49
N ILE A 120 11.18 5.28 -19.46
CA ILE A 120 12.20 4.88 -18.49
C ILE A 120 11.50 4.39 -17.23
N SER A 121 11.65 3.09 -16.95
CA SER A 121 11.14 2.49 -15.72
C SER A 121 11.93 2.93 -14.48
N LEU A 122 11.35 2.70 -13.30
CA LEU A 122 11.98 3.01 -12.02
C LEU A 122 13.32 2.28 -11.82
N CYS A 123 13.51 1.09 -12.41
CA CYS A 123 14.78 0.36 -12.35
C CYS A 123 15.85 0.91 -13.31
N GLY A 124 15.48 1.88 -14.17
CA GLY A 124 16.36 2.48 -15.18
C GLY A 124 16.32 1.78 -16.53
N ARG A 125 15.49 0.75 -16.71
CA ARG A 125 15.28 0.11 -18.03
C ARG A 125 14.49 1.06 -18.92
N SER A 126 15.04 1.31 -20.11
CA SER A 126 14.41 2.09 -21.17
C SER A 126 13.63 1.20 -22.12
N PHE A 127 12.46 1.65 -22.54
CA PHE A 127 11.68 1.04 -23.61
C PHE A 127 11.41 2.06 -24.71
N THR A 128 11.45 1.65 -25.96
CA THR A 128 11.14 2.49 -27.12
C THR A 128 9.76 2.16 -27.68
N VAL A 129 9.26 3.01 -28.59
CA VAL A 129 7.98 2.78 -29.28
C VAL A 129 8.02 1.51 -30.14
N ASP A 130 9.21 1.10 -30.60
CA ASP A 130 9.40 -0.10 -31.42
C ASP A 130 9.49 -1.40 -30.60
N ASP A 131 9.55 -1.32 -29.27
CA ASP A 131 9.55 -2.51 -28.42
C ASP A 131 8.15 -3.16 -28.41
N ASP A 132 8.09 -4.51 -28.49
CA ASP A 132 6.84 -5.25 -28.33
C ASP A 132 6.43 -5.29 -26.85
N LEU A 133 5.74 -4.24 -26.41
CA LEU A 133 5.33 -4.04 -25.03
C LEU A 133 3.87 -4.43 -24.80
N GLU A 134 3.62 -5.02 -23.64
CA GLU A 134 2.29 -5.24 -23.08
C GLU A 134 2.07 -4.32 -21.89
N HIS A 135 0.93 -3.62 -21.90
CA HIS A 135 0.47 -2.79 -20.79
C HIS A 135 -0.41 -3.63 -19.87
N LEU A 136 -0.11 -3.60 -18.58
CA LEU A 136 -0.77 -4.40 -17.55
C LEU A 136 -1.52 -3.51 -16.55
N THR A 137 -2.50 -4.10 -15.87
CA THR A 137 -3.09 -3.49 -14.67
C THR A 137 -2.14 -3.66 -13.48
N SER A 138 -2.27 -2.81 -12.45
CA SER A 138 -1.45 -2.86 -11.24
C SER A 138 -1.49 -4.20 -10.48
N ALA A 139 -2.52 -5.02 -10.73
CA ALA A 139 -2.72 -6.33 -10.12
C ALA A 139 -2.17 -7.50 -10.96
N SER A 140 -1.55 -7.23 -12.11
CA SER A 140 -1.16 -8.27 -13.07
C SER A 140 0.36 -8.41 -13.21
N GLY A 141 0.85 -9.66 -13.14
CA GLY A 141 2.24 -10.05 -13.36
C GLY A 141 3.14 -9.93 -12.12
N ALA A 142 4.40 -10.35 -12.26
CA ALA A 142 5.39 -10.25 -11.18
C ALA A 142 6.15 -8.93 -11.30
N PRO A 143 6.09 -8.03 -10.30
CA PRO A 143 6.80 -6.76 -10.40
C PRO A 143 8.31 -7.00 -10.35
N CYS A 144 9.04 -6.31 -11.22
CA CYS A 144 10.49 -6.21 -11.15
C CYS A 144 10.86 -5.69 -9.76
N VAL A 145 11.62 -6.48 -8.99
CA VAL A 145 11.94 -6.18 -7.58
C VAL A 145 12.53 -4.76 -7.38
N PRO A 146 13.50 -4.29 -8.18
CA PRO A 146 13.95 -2.90 -8.12
C PRO A 146 12.86 -1.84 -8.37
N CYS A 147 11.94 -2.08 -9.32
CA CYS A 147 10.81 -1.18 -9.57
C CYS A 147 9.86 -1.15 -8.37
N LEU A 148 9.55 -2.31 -7.80
CA LEU A 148 8.70 -2.43 -6.62
C LEU A 148 9.28 -1.63 -5.44
N LEU A 149 10.55 -1.89 -5.09
CA LEU A 149 11.21 -1.22 -3.97
C LEU A 149 11.23 0.30 -4.15
N ARG A 150 11.58 0.80 -5.34
CA ARG A 150 11.61 2.25 -5.62
C ARG A 150 10.20 2.87 -5.59
N SER A 151 9.17 2.13 -5.99
CA SER A 151 7.79 2.62 -5.98
C SER A 151 7.24 2.87 -4.57
N LEU A 152 7.76 2.15 -3.57
CA LEU A 152 7.43 2.29 -2.16
C LEU A 152 8.15 3.49 -1.53
N TRP A 153 9.40 3.74 -1.93
CA TRP A 153 10.20 4.85 -1.40
C TRP A 153 9.66 6.23 -1.83
N VAL A 154 9.15 6.33 -3.06
CA VAL A 154 8.51 7.57 -3.55
C VAL A 154 7.20 7.86 -2.80
N ALA A 155 6.50 6.84 -2.30
CA ALA A 155 5.27 7.00 -1.52
C ALA A 155 5.53 7.42 -0.07
N GLY A 156 6.71 7.12 0.49
CA GLY A 156 7.09 7.45 1.88
C GLY A 156 7.88 8.75 2.05
N SER A 157 8.30 9.39 0.96
CA SER A 157 9.15 10.59 1.00
C SER A 157 8.34 11.84 0.68
N GLY A 158 7.51 12.28 1.62
CA GLY A 158 7.03 13.66 1.62
C GLY A 158 8.24 14.59 1.73
N ARG A 159 8.63 15.18 0.60
CA ARG A 159 9.81 16.04 0.31
C ARG A 159 10.96 15.30 -0.39
N VAL A 160 11.02 15.45 -1.71
CA VAL A 160 12.27 15.44 -2.47
C VAL A 160 12.41 16.83 -3.10
N LEU A 161 13.40 17.58 -2.62
CA LEU A 161 13.84 18.84 -3.22
C LEU A 161 14.38 18.58 -4.64
N PRO A 162 14.22 19.52 -5.59
CA PRO A 162 14.80 19.39 -6.92
C PRO A 162 16.32 19.55 -6.81
N GLY A 163 17.10 18.52 -7.20
CA GLY A 163 18.54 18.68 -7.42
C GLY A 163 19.43 17.47 -7.19
N HIS A 164 18.99 16.43 -6.50
CA HIS A 164 19.88 15.29 -6.24
C HIS A 164 19.77 14.24 -7.35
N ARG A 165 20.75 14.21 -8.27
CA ARG A 165 21.07 13.00 -9.05
C ARG A 165 21.81 12.03 -8.11
N PRO A 166 21.25 10.87 -7.72
CA PRO A 166 22.07 9.85 -7.11
C PRO A 166 22.82 9.13 -8.25
N ARG A 167 24.12 9.45 -8.38
CA ARG A 167 25.06 8.64 -9.16
C ARG A 167 25.28 7.33 -8.39
N PHE A 168 24.44 6.34 -8.63
CA PHE A 168 24.76 4.96 -8.24
C PHE A 168 25.48 4.30 -9.40
N THR A 169 26.80 4.37 -9.40
CA THR A 169 27.64 3.39 -10.10
C THR A 169 27.49 2.07 -9.34
N ILE A 170 26.65 1.17 -9.86
CA ILE A 170 26.68 -0.23 -9.45
C ILE A 170 27.90 -0.85 -10.12
N ASP A 171 28.96 -1.02 -9.34
CA ASP A 171 30.11 -1.78 -9.77
C ASP A 171 29.67 -3.21 -10.08
N ARG A 172 30.08 -3.70 -11.25
CA ARG A 172 29.61 -4.93 -11.85
C ARG A 172 30.29 -6.12 -11.16
N VAL A 173 29.88 -6.49 -9.95
CA VAL A 173 30.35 -7.73 -9.32
C VAL A 173 29.61 -8.90 -9.97
N SER A 174 30.36 -9.58 -10.84
CA SER A 174 29.95 -10.82 -11.52
C SER A 174 29.78 -11.95 -10.49
N ALA A 175 28.56 -12.20 -10.03
CA ALA A 175 28.24 -13.39 -9.27
C ALA A 175 27.82 -14.52 -10.22
N ARG A 176 28.78 -15.38 -10.57
CA ARG A 176 28.57 -16.65 -11.27
C ARG A 176 27.83 -17.62 -10.35
N TRP A 177 26.52 -17.76 -10.50
CA TRP A 177 25.76 -18.82 -9.86
C TRP A 177 25.87 -20.12 -10.66
N LYS A 178 26.73 -21.04 -10.19
CA LYS A 178 26.64 -22.47 -10.49
C LYS A 178 25.55 -23.04 -9.57
N ILE A 179 24.45 -23.53 -10.14
CA ILE A 179 23.51 -24.38 -9.39
C ILE A 179 23.69 -25.81 -9.91
N GLY A 180 24.10 -26.68 -8.98
CA GLY A 180 24.34 -28.10 -9.19
C GLY A 180 23.05 -28.90 -9.39
N ARG A 181 23.22 -30.02 -10.08
CA ARG A 181 22.20 -31.01 -10.45
C ARG A 181 21.53 -31.64 -9.23
N SER A 182 20.27 -32.03 -9.37
CA SER A 182 19.80 -33.29 -8.79
C SER A 182 18.81 -34.00 -9.73
N HIS A 183 18.93 -35.33 -9.69
CA HIS A 183 18.32 -36.37 -10.50
C HIS A 183 16.79 -36.35 -10.59
N ARG A 184 16.25 -36.95 -11.67
CA ARG A 184 15.29 -38.07 -11.60
C ARG A 184 15.16 -38.80 -12.97
N PRO A 185 14.62 -40.04 -12.98
CA PRO A 185 15.07 -41.14 -13.83
C PRO A 185 14.23 -41.32 -15.10
N GLY A 186 14.80 -42.01 -16.09
CA GLY A 186 14.14 -42.29 -17.36
C GLY A 186 13.19 -43.50 -17.33
N PRO A 187 12.51 -43.78 -18.45
CA PRO A 187 11.99 -45.09 -18.76
C PRO A 187 12.89 -45.84 -19.75
N ARG A 188 13.20 -47.09 -19.38
CA ARG A 188 13.66 -48.16 -20.29
C ARG A 188 12.47 -48.66 -21.10
N SER A 189 12.70 -48.93 -22.39
CA SER A 189 12.13 -49.97 -23.27
C SER A 189 12.47 -49.54 -24.71
N GLY A 190 13.10 -50.28 -25.61
CA GLY A 190 13.39 -51.71 -25.71
C GLY A 190 13.09 -52.14 -27.15
N ALA A 191 14.10 -52.64 -27.86
CA ALA A 191 14.06 -53.41 -29.13
C ALA A 191 13.67 -52.65 -30.43
N ALA A 192 14.18 -52.94 -31.63
CA ALA A 192 15.03 -54.03 -32.12
C ALA A 192 15.88 -53.55 -33.31
N ALA A 193 17.06 -54.14 -33.47
CA ALA A 193 17.90 -54.07 -34.65
C ALA A 193 17.69 -55.33 -35.52
N THR A 194 17.69 -55.18 -36.85
CA THR A 194 18.12 -56.17 -37.87
C THR A 194 18.02 -55.47 -39.25
N THR A 195 19.09 -54.96 -39.88
CA THR A 195 20.14 -55.61 -40.69
C THR A 195 19.71 -56.12 -42.08
N ARG A 196 20.40 -55.57 -43.12
CA ARG A 196 20.79 -56.13 -44.44
C ARG A 196 19.84 -56.11 -45.66
N HIS A 197 20.22 -55.28 -46.63
CA HIS A 197 20.68 -55.62 -48.00
C HIS A 197 20.25 -56.95 -48.64
N ARG A 198 19.55 -56.88 -49.78
CA ARG A 198 20.05 -57.11 -51.16
C ARG A 198 18.87 -57.29 -52.14
N ARG A 199 18.86 -56.52 -53.22
CA ARG A 199 19.23 -56.96 -54.57
C ARG A 199 19.65 -55.74 -55.38
#